data_AF-A0A520GIB3-F1
#
_entry.id   AF-A0A520GIB3-F1
#
_cell.length_a   1.000
_cell.length_b   1.000
_cell.length_c   1.000
_cell.angle_alpha   90.00
_cell.angle_beta   90.00
_cell.angle_gamma   90.00
#
_symmetry.space_group_name_H-M   'P 1'
#
loop_
_entity.id
_entity.type
_entity.pdbx_description
1 polymer ?
#
loop_
_entity_poly.entity_id
_entity_poly.type
_entity_poly.pdbx_seq_one_letter_code
_entity_poly.pdbx_strand_id
1 'polypeptide(L)'
;MNLEEELEDLLALLAVAMNVAPEHFPLWSDGSMAHMAALAELWTEVCPHLKVDAAKEMRLDERFHRLFAAFNDGEADKGKHLAGWLYGDLASLR
;
A
#
# COMPACT_ATOMS: atom_id res chain seq x y z
N MET A 1 0.62 2.20 -18.19
CA MET A 1 1.62 3.14 -17.68
C MET A 1 3.00 2.57 -17.89
N ASN A 2 4.05 3.30 -17.51
CA ASN A 2 5.35 2.69 -17.23
C ASN A 2 5.47 2.38 -15.71
N LEU A 3 6.45 1.54 -15.33
CA LEU A 3 6.64 1.11 -13.94
C LEU A 3 6.87 2.27 -12.96
N GLU A 4 7.50 3.35 -13.40
CA GLU A 4 7.79 4.51 -12.54
C GLU A 4 6.49 5.22 -12.14
N GLU A 5 5.57 5.43 -13.08
CA GLU A 5 4.24 5.98 -12.83
C GLU A 5 3.43 5.08 -11.88
N GLU A 6 3.42 3.76 -12.11
CA GLU A 6 2.70 2.81 -11.25
C GLU A 6 3.26 2.77 -9.82
N LEU A 7 4.60 2.87 -9.69
CA LEU A 7 5.25 2.97 -8.39
C LEU A 7 4.92 4.30 -7.68
N GLU A 8 4.85 5.41 -8.43
CA GLU A 8 4.40 6.71 -7.89
C GLU A 8 2.96 6.67 -7.40
N ASP A 9 2.05 6.09 -8.18
CA ASP A 9 0.65 5.94 -7.80
C ASP A 9 0.51 5.05 -6.56
N LEU A 10 1.26 3.95 -6.50
CA LEU A 10 1.28 3.07 -5.33
C LEU A 10 1.80 3.81 -4.08
N LEU A 11 2.87 4.59 -4.22
CA LEU A 11 3.41 5.42 -3.14
C LEU A 11 2.41 6.49 -2.69
N ALA A 12 1.67 7.10 -3.62
CA ALA A 12 0.64 8.08 -3.31
C ALA A 12 -0.51 7.45 -2.50
N LEU A 13 -0.96 6.25 -2.88
CA LEU A 13 -1.98 5.52 -2.13
C LEU A 13 -1.47 5.13 -0.73
N LEU A 14 -0.24 4.62 -0.62
CA LEU A 14 0.37 4.32 0.68
C LEU A 14 0.48 5.57 1.56
N ALA A 15 0.80 6.74 0.99
CA ALA A 15 0.83 7.99 1.74
C ALA A 15 -0.55 8.37 2.30
N VAL A 16 -1.64 8.09 1.58
CA VAL A 16 -3.00 8.25 2.12
C VAL A 16 -3.24 7.26 3.26
N ALA A 17 -2.93 5.98 3.07
CA ALA A 17 -3.09 4.94 4.09
C ALA A 17 -2.28 5.21 5.38
N MET A 18 -1.14 5.91 5.27
CA MET A 18 -0.35 6.37 6.43
C MET A 18 -1.07 7.43 7.27
N ASN A 19 -1.91 8.26 6.64
CA ASN A 19 -2.47 9.46 7.26
C ASN A 19 -3.97 9.34 7.56
N VAL A 20 -4.70 8.53 6.81
CA VAL A 20 -6.16 8.41 6.88
C VAL A 20 -6.52 6.98 7.26
N ALA A 21 -7.10 6.82 8.44
CA ALA A 21 -7.64 5.51 8.84
C ALA A 21 -8.93 5.20 8.04
N PRO A 22 -9.30 3.92 7.86
CA PRO A 22 -10.47 3.53 7.08
C PRO A 22 -11.77 4.24 7.47
N GLU A 23 -11.99 4.47 8.76
CA GLU A 23 -13.16 5.13 9.33
C GLU A 23 -13.17 6.67 9.14
N HIS A 24 -12.04 7.25 8.76
CA HIS A 24 -11.88 8.69 8.54
C HIS A 24 -11.92 9.08 7.05
N PHE A 25 -12.19 8.12 6.15
CA PHE A 25 -12.39 8.45 4.74
C PHE A 25 -13.60 9.38 4.58
N PRO A 26 -13.49 10.45 3.75
CA PRO A 26 -14.59 11.37 3.55
C PRO A 26 -15.80 10.66 2.94
N LEU A 27 -17.01 10.99 3.39
CA LEU A 27 -18.25 10.42 2.83
C LEU A 27 -18.45 10.71 1.33
N TRP A 28 -17.81 11.75 0.81
CA TRP A 28 -17.86 12.13 -0.59
C TRP A 28 -16.81 11.42 -1.46
N SER A 29 -15.89 10.65 -0.86
CA SER A 29 -14.91 9.86 -1.60
C SER A 29 -15.45 8.45 -1.87
N ASP A 30 -14.73 7.66 -2.68
CA ASP A 30 -15.07 6.26 -2.95
C ASP A 30 -14.88 5.33 -1.73
N GLY A 31 -14.55 5.91 -0.56
CA GLY A 31 -14.37 5.21 0.70
C GLY A 31 -13.06 4.42 0.80
N SER A 32 -12.82 3.89 2.00
CA SER A 32 -11.64 3.10 2.32
C SER A 32 -11.57 1.79 1.56
N MET A 33 -12.72 1.15 1.28
CA MET A 33 -12.76 -0.11 0.53
C MET A 33 -12.22 0.04 -0.89
N ALA A 34 -12.64 1.09 -1.61
CA ALA A 34 -12.13 1.36 -2.96
C ALA A 34 -10.63 1.70 -2.92
N HIS A 35 -10.19 2.45 -1.91
CA HIS A 35 -8.77 2.75 -1.71
C HIS A 35 -7.92 1.48 -1.49
N MET A 36 -8.37 0.56 -0.64
CA MET A 36 -7.67 -0.71 -0.42
C MET A 36 -7.68 -1.59 -1.68
N ALA A 37 -8.77 -1.59 -2.45
CA ALA A 37 -8.82 -2.32 -3.72
C ALA A 37 -7.80 -1.79 -4.73
N ALA A 38 -7.71 -0.47 -4.89
CA ALA A 38 -6.73 0.18 -5.76
C ALA A 38 -5.28 -0.11 -5.31
N LEU A 39 -5.04 -0.12 -3.99
CA LEU A 39 -3.74 -0.48 -3.43
C LEU A 39 -3.33 -1.92 -3.80
N ALA A 40 -4.28 -2.87 -3.73
CA ALA A 40 -4.04 -4.28 -4.06
C ALA A 40 -3.82 -4.49 -5.57
N GLU A 41 -4.58 -3.78 -6.40
CA GLU A 41 -4.45 -3.81 -7.86
C GLU A 41 -3.07 -3.30 -8.29
N LEU A 42 -2.68 -2.09 -7.86
CA LEU A 42 -1.36 -1.53 -8.17
C LEU A 42 -0.21 -2.38 -7.62
N TRP A 43 -0.35 -2.98 -6.44
CA TRP A 43 0.68 -3.90 -5.95
C TRP A 43 0.85 -5.13 -6.87
N THR A 44 -0.26 -5.69 -7.36
CA THR A 44 -0.25 -6.83 -8.29
C THR A 44 0.41 -6.47 -9.63
N GLU A 45 0.25 -5.23 -10.08
CA GLU A 45 0.88 -4.72 -11.30
C GLU A 45 2.38 -4.42 -11.10
N VAL A 46 2.75 -3.74 -10.00
CA VAL A 46 4.12 -3.29 -9.73
C VAL A 46 5.03 -4.45 -9.32
N CYS A 47 4.57 -5.34 -8.45
CA CYS A 47 5.40 -6.36 -7.79
C CYS A 47 6.23 -7.22 -8.77
N PRO A 48 5.66 -7.80 -9.85
CA PRO A 48 6.41 -8.62 -10.81
C PRO A 48 7.50 -7.87 -11.58
N HIS A 49 7.44 -6.54 -11.59
CA HIS A 49 8.35 -5.67 -12.33
C HIS A 49 9.44 -5.05 -11.44
N LEU A 50 9.34 -5.22 -10.11
CA LEU A 50 10.38 -4.81 -9.18
C LEU A 50 11.64 -5.66 -9.37
N LYS A 51 12.77 -5.01 -9.64
CA LYS A 51 14.08 -5.68 -9.75
C LYS A 51 14.70 -5.92 -8.37
N VAL A 52 13.97 -6.62 -7.50
CA VAL A 52 14.40 -6.96 -6.15
C VAL A 52 14.68 -8.45 -6.03
N ASP A 53 15.44 -8.86 -5.01
CA ASP A 53 15.60 -10.28 -4.71
C ASP A 53 14.29 -10.89 -4.17
N ALA A 54 14.11 -12.20 -4.38
CA ALA A 54 12.90 -12.92 -3.97
C ALA A 54 12.61 -12.82 -2.46
N ALA A 55 13.62 -12.66 -1.61
CA ALA A 55 13.41 -12.50 -0.17
C ALA A 55 12.88 -11.11 0.17
N LYS A 56 13.26 -10.06 -0.58
CA LYS A 56 12.68 -8.72 -0.47
C LYS A 56 11.26 -8.70 -1.02
N GLU A 57 11.01 -9.32 -2.17
CA GLU A 57 9.65 -9.47 -2.75
C GLU A 57 8.68 -10.12 -1.76
N MET A 58 9.05 -11.30 -1.22
CA MET A 58 8.22 -12.03 -0.25
C MET A 58 7.95 -11.22 1.03
N ARG A 59 8.91 -10.39 1.47
CA ARG A 59 8.71 -9.51 2.64
C ARG A 59 7.78 -8.35 2.34
N LEU A 60 7.82 -7.79 1.12
CA LEU A 60 6.89 -6.75 0.71
C LEU A 60 5.47 -7.31 0.62
N ASP A 61 5.29 -8.46 -0.02
CA ASP A 61 4.02 -9.20 -0.09
C ASP A 61 3.44 -9.46 1.31
N GLU A 62 4.25 -9.99 2.22
CA GLU A 62 3.81 -10.26 3.59
C GLU A 62 3.35 -8.98 4.30
N ARG A 63 4.04 -7.87 4.09
CA ARG A 63 3.67 -6.57 4.69
C ARG A 63 2.39 -6.01 4.09
N PHE A 64 2.18 -6.16 2.79
CA PHE A 64 0.90 -5.81 2.16
C PHE A 64 -0.24 -6.64 2.76
N HIS A 65 -0.10 -7.95 2.89
CA HIS A 65 -1.12 -8.78 3.54
C HIS A 65 -1.40 -8.35 4.99
N ARG A 66 -0.35 -8.04 5.77
CA ARG A 66 -0.52 -7.55 7.14
C ARG A 66 -1.19 -6.18 7.20
N LEU A 67 -0.93 -5.30 6.23
CA LEU A 67 -1.57 -3.99 6.11
C LEU A 67 -3.08 -4.15 5.90
N PHE A 68 -3.48 -4.99 4.93
CA PHE A 68 -4.89 -5.27 4.64
C PHE A 68 -5.59 -5.88 5.86
N ALA A 69 -4.97 -6.87 6.50
CA ALA A 69 -5.50 -7.49 7.71
C ALA A 69 -5.69 -6.47 8.85
N ALA A 70 -4.69 -5.64 9.10
CA ALA A 70 -4.76 -4.62 10.16
C ALA A 70 -5.95 -3.66 9.95
N PHE A 71 -6.16 -3.17 8.73
CA PHE A 71 -7.30 -2.30 8.45
C PHE A 71 -8.64 -3.02 8.48
N ASN A 72 -8.70 -4.28 8.03
CA ASN A 72 -9.92 -5.09 8.11
C ASN A 72 -10.32 -5.39 9.56
N ASP A 73 -9.34 -5.55 10.45
CA ASP A 73 -9.55 -5.80 11.88
C ASP A 73 -9.78 -4.50 12.69
N GLY A 74 -9.77 -3.33 12.04
CA GLY A 74 -9.94 -2.03 12.69
C GLY A 74 -8.70 -1.54 13.46
N GLU A 75 -7.54 -2.18 13.28
CA GLU A 75 -6.26 -1.81 13.90
C GLU A 75 -5.59 -0.65 13.14
N ALA A 76 -6.25 0.51 13.11
CA ALA A 76 -5.86 1.66 12.28
C ALA A 76 -4.39 2.10 12.46
N ASP A 77 -3.89 2.20 13.69
CA ASP A 77 -2.52 2.64 13.96
C ASP A 77 -1.47 1.65 13.45
N LYS A 78 -1.76 0.35 13.57
CA LYS A 78 -0.92 -0.70 13.02
C LYS A 78 -0.92 -0.66 11.49
N GLY A 79 -2.09 -0.46 10.88
CA GLY A 79 -2.22 -0.28 9.44
C GLY A 79 -1.40 0.91 8.94
N LYS A 80 -1.52 2.09 9.57
CA LYS A 80 -0.72 3.27 9.24
C LYS A 80 0.78 3.02 9.37
N HIS A 81 1.20 2.32 10.42
CA HIS A 81 2.62 1.98 10.63
C HIS A 81 3.16 1.07 9.51
N LEU A 82 2.40 0.04 9.13
CA LEU A 82 2.75 -0.87 8.04
C LEU A 82 2.80 -0.15 6.69
N ALA A 83 1.85 0.76 6.43
CA ALA A 83 1.86 1.60 5.24
C ALA A 83 3.13 2.47 5.18
N GLY A 84 3.56 3.03 6.31
CA GLY A 84 4.80 3.81 6.40
C GLY A 84 6.06 3.00 6.11
N TRP A 85 6.12 1.75 6.58
CA TRP A 85 7.23 0.84 6.25
C TRP A 85 7.26 0.48 4.77
N LEU A 86 6.10 0.16 4.20
CA LEU A 86 5.98 -0.13 2.77
C LEU A 86 6.39 1.07 1.93
N TYR A 87 5.92 2.27 2.29
CA TYR A 87 6.30 3.51 1.63
C TYR A 87 7.81 3.71 1.63
N GLY A 88 8.46 3.58 2.79
CA GLY A 88 9.92 3.76 2.90
C GLY A 88 10.71 2.74 2.07
N ASP A 89 10.29 1.47 2.11
CA ASP A 89 10.96 0.40 1.35
C ASP A 89 10.81 0.58 -0.16
N LEU A 90 9.61 0.95 -0.63
CA LEU A 90 9.33 1.15 -2.05
C LEU A 90 9.91 2.46 -2.58
N ALA A 91 9.90 3.53 -1.79
CA ALA A 91 10.52 4.80 -2.18
C ALA A 91 12.05 4.67 -2.35
N SER A 92 12.67 3.70 -1.68
CA SER A 92 14.10 3.39 -1.85
C SER A 92 14.43 2.67 -3.18
N LEU A 93 13.42 2.24 -3.93
CA LEU A 93 13.58 1.54 -5.21
C LEU A 93 13.50 2.46 -6.44
N ARG A 94 13.19 3.75 -6.23
CA ARG A 94 13.28 4.78 -7.27
C ARG A 94 14.73 5.03 -7.69
#